data_AF-A0A537FB85-F1
#
_entry.id   AF-A0A537FB85-F1
#
_cell.length_a   1.000
_cell.length_b   1.000
_cell.length_c   1.000
_cell.angle_alpha   90.00
_cell.angle_beta   90.00
_cell.angle_gamma   90.00
#
_symmetry.space_group_name_H-M   'P 1'
#
loop_
_entity.id
_entity.type
_entity.pdbx_description
1 polymer ?
#
loop_
_entity_poly.entity_id
_entity_poly.type
_entity_poly.pdbx_seq_one_letter_code
_entity_poly.pdbx_strand_id
1 'polypeptide(L)'
;MAEEREKVIESELKGVTLRVYWHILGSKKQVVGVRPVQRALGLSSPSVALHHLEKLRVLGLLEKDSTGEYHLIEQVKVGVLQNFVGVLGFMLPRYLFYSTMFTVMLALYPIIYKPDFSTHNIMAFVFGISAVAVSWSETWRAWRLKPF
;
A
#
# COMPACT_ATOMS: atom_id res chain seq x y z
N MET A 1 -19.27 -0.35 -14.98
CA MET A 1 -18.23 0.37 -15.74
C MET A 1 -16.97 0.63 -14.92
N ALA A 2 -17.00 1.48 -13.85
CA ALA A 2 -15.80 1.77 -13.05
C ALA A 2 -15.30 0.56 -12.21
N GLU A 3 -16.18 -0.11 -11.48
CA GLU A 3 -15.83 -1.30 -10.67
C GLU A 3 -15.30 -2.48 -11.52
N GLU A 4 -15.80 -2.60 -12.75
CA GLU A 4 -15.40 -3.66 -13.69
C GLU A 4 -14.00 -3.39 -14.24
N ARG A 5 -13.70 -2.12 -14.54
CA ARG A 5 -12.36 -1.66 -14.91
C ARG A 5 -11.36 -1.86 -13.76
N GLU A 6 -11.75 -1.56 -12.52
CA GLU A 6 -10.90 -1.80 -11.34
C GLU A 6 -10.58 -3.28 -11.14
N LYS A 7 -11.56 -4.18 -11.27
CA LYS A 7 -11.33 -5.63 -11.19
C LYS A 7 -10.38 -6.14 -12.29
N VAL A 8 -10.52 -5.64 -13.52
CA VAL A 8 -9.60 -5.99 -14.62
C VAL A 8 -8.18 -5.53 -14.28
N ILE A 9 -8.02 -4.29 -13.81
CA ILE A 9 -6.70 -3.77 -13.43
C ILE A 9 -6.10 -4.60 -12.29
N GLU A 10 -6.85 -4.92 -11.23
CA GLU A 10 -6.35 -5.79 -10.15
C GLU A 10 -5.93 -7.17 -10.64
N SER A 11 -6.65 -7.73 -11.60
CA SER A 11 -6.34 -9.05 -12.15
C SER A 11 -5.05 -9.08 -12.98
N GLU A 12 -4.77 -7.98 -13.69
CA GLU A 12 -3.64 -7.82 -14.64
C GLU A 12 -2.37 -7.26 -14.00
N LEU A 13 -2.53 -6.52 -12.90
CA LEU A 13 -1.45 -5.81 -12.22
C LEU A 13 -0.73 -6.73 -11.23
N LYS A 14 0.08 -7.64 -11.78
CA LYS A 14 0.84 -8.65 -11.02
C LYS A 14 2.33 -8.63 -11.36
N GLY A 15 3.14 -9.23 -10.48
CA GLY A 15 4.57 -9.45 -10.70
C GLY A 15 5.37 -8.16 -10.92
N VAL A 16 6.21 -8.14 -11.96
CA VAL A 16 7.11 -7.01 -12.27
C VAL A 16 6.32 -5.74 -12.59
N THR A 17 5.18 -5.83 -13.28
CA THR A 17 4.33 -4.68 -13.61
C THR A 17 3.83 -3.96 -12.36
N LEU A 18 3.44 -4.73 -11.33
CA LEU A 18 3.04 -4.18 -10.04
C LEU A 18 4.21 -3.51 -9.32
N ARG A 19 5.43 -4.08 -9.34
CA ARG A 19 6.62 -3.41 -8.79
C ARG A 19 6.96 -2.11 -9.49
N VAL A 20 6.82 -2.07 -10.82
CA VAL A 20 6.99 -0.85 -11.62
C VAL A 20 5.98 0.21 -11.20
N TYR A 21 4.69 -0.16 -11.13
CA TYR A 21 3.64 0.74 -10.69
C TYR A 21 3.86 1.27 -9.26
N TRP A 22 4.26 0.39 -8.35
CA TRP A 22 4.56 0.74 -6.96
C TRP A 22 5.72 1.74 -6.85
N HIS A 23 6.79 1.54 -7.62
CA HIS A 23 7.92 2.46 -7.66
C HIS A 23 7.52 3.85 -8.17
N ILE A 24 6.65 3.91 -9.18
CA ILE A 24 6.14 5.17 -9.73
C ILE A 24 5.29 5.89 -8.69
N LEU A 25 4.40 5.19 -7.98
CA LEU A 25 3.55 5.80 -6.96
C LEU A 25 4.34 6.37 -5.78
N GLY A 26 5.41 5.70 -5.37
CA GLY A 26 6.31 6.18 -4.30
C GLY A 26 7.21 7.34 -4.74
N SER A 27 7.32 7.60 -6.05
CA SER A 27 8.16 8.67 -6.59
C SER A 27 7.42 10.01 -6.57
N LYS A 28 8.01 11.04 -5.95
CA LYS A 28 7.47 12.42 -6.01
C LYS A 28 7.50 13.04 -7.42
N LYS A 29 8.06 12.35 -8.41
CA LYS A 29 8.19 12.84 -9.77
C LYS A 29 6.92 12.52 -10.56
N GLN A 30 6.31 13.56 -11.14
CA GLN A 30 5.20 13.39 -12.08
C GLN A 30 5.60 12.78 -13.42
N VAL A 31 6.91 12.72 -13.70
CA VAL A 31 7.47 12.28 -14.98
C VAL A 31 8.32 11.04 -14.78
N VAL A 32 8.01 10.00 -15.55
CA VAL A 32 8.60 8.67 -15.45
C VAL A 32 9.31 8.32 -16.75
N GLY A 33 10.63 8.18 -16.66
CA GLY A 33 11.47 7.72 -17.77
C GLY A 33 11.77 6.22 -17.70
N VAL A 34 11.97 5.60 -18.88
CA VAL A 34 12.30 4.17 -19.01
C VAL A 34 13.61 3.80 -18.29
N ARG A 35 14.67 4.57 -18.49
CA ARG A 35 16.00 4.31 -17.89
C ARG A 35 16.02 4.48 -16.36
N PRO A 36 15.42 5.54 -15.77
CA PRO A 36 15.24 5.64 -14.32
C PRO A 36 14.55 4.41 -13.71
N VAL A 37 13.44 3.96 -14.29
CA VAL A 37 12.69 2.78 -13.81
C VAL A 37 13.53 1.51 -13.91
N GLN A 38 14.21 1.30 -15.03
CA GLN A 38 15.10 0.15 -15.24
C GLN A 38 16.17 0.06 -14.15
N ARG A 39 16.85 1.18 -13.85
CA ARG A 39 17.92 1.21 -12.83
C ARG A 39 17.38 1.05 -11.42
N ALA A 40 16.27 1.71 -11.09
CA ALA A 40 15.71 1.68 -9.75
C ALA A 40 15.19 0.29 -9.35
N LEU A 41 14.69 -0.48 -10.31
CA LEU A 41 14.13 -1.81 -10.08
C LEU A 41 15.05 -2.96 -10.50
N GLY A 42 16.28 -2.66 -10.96
CA GLY A 42 17.24 -3.67 -11.40
C GLY A 42 16.73 -4.53 -12.55
N LEU A 43 15.95 -3.95 -13.47
CA LEU A 43 15.39 -4.70 -14.59
C LEU A 43 16.49 -5.06 -15.59
N SER A 44 16.38 -6.25 -16.20
CA SER A 44 17.41 -6.84 -17.06
C SER A 44 17.74 -6.01 -18.30
N SER A 45 16.80 -5.22 -18.81
CA SER A 45 17.05 -4.29 -19.92
C SER A 45 16.08 -3.10 -19.93
N PRO A 46 16.43 -2.00 -20.63
CA PRO A 46 15.51 -0.89 -20.85
C PRO A 46 14.23 -1.30 -21.57
N SER A 47 14.30 -2.30 -22.45
CA SER A 47 13.14 -2.82 -23.18
C SER A 47 12.13 -3.51 -22.24
N VAL A 48 12.61 -4.18 -21.19
CA VAL A 48 11.73 -4.78 -20.17
C VAL A 48 11.00 -3.69 -19.39
N ALA A 49 11.70 -2.62 -19.00
CA ALA A 49 11.07 -1.48 -18.35
C ALA A 49 10.00 -0.82 -19.25
N LEU A 50 10.32 -0.64 -20.54
CA LEU A 50 9.39 -0.10 -21.52
C LEU A 50 8.14 -0.99 -21.67
N HIS A 51 8.31 -2.31 -21.73
CA HIS A 51 7.19 -3.25 -21.82
C HIS A 51 6.22 -3.10 -20.65
N HIS A 52 6.73 -2.98 -19.41
CA HIS A 52 5.87 -2.80 -18.23
C HIS A 52 5.23 -1.40 -18.16
N LEU A 53 5.94 -0.35 -18.55
CA LEU A 53 5.37 1.01 -18.65
C LEU A 53 4.25 1.07 -19.69
N GLU A 54 4.45 0.40 -20.82
CA GLU A 54 3.46 0.31 -21.89
C GLU A 54 2.24 -0.51 -21.44
N LYS A 55 2.45 -1.62 -20.71
CA LYS A 55 1.35 -2.37 -20.09
C LYS A 55 0.54 -1.49 -19.12
N LEU A 56 1.20 -0.68 -18.30
CA LEU A 56 0.53 0.28 -17.40
C LEU A 56 -0.22 1.37 -18.17
N ARG A 57 0.30 1.82 -19.32
CA ARG A 57 -0.40 2.74 -20.22
C ARG A 57 -1.67 2.12 -20.80
N VAL A 58 -1.61 0.87 -21.26
CA VAL A 58 -2.76 0.13 -21.79
C VAL A 58 -3.84 -0.09 -20.72
N LEU A 59 -3.43 -0.30 -19.46
CA LEU A 59 -4.34 -0.37 -18.32
C LEU A 59 -4.96 1.00 -17.95
N GLY A 60 -4.49 2.09 -18.57
CA GLY A 60 -4.92 3.45 -18.32
C GLY A 60 -4.43 4.02 -17.00
N LEU A 61 -3.32 3.50 -16.48
CA LEU A 61 -2.67 3.98 -15.26
C LEU A 61 -1.59 5.03 -15.55
N LEU A 62 -1.08 5.04 -16.77
CA LEU A 62 -0.09 6.00 -17.27
C LEU A 62 -0.53 6.61 -18.60
N GLU A 63 -0.17 7.85 -18.83
CA GLU A 63 -0.22 8.53 -20.13
C GLU A 63 1.19 8.71 -20.65
N LYS A 64 1.32 8.89 -21.96
CA LYS A 64 2.58 9.17 -22.60
C LYS A 64 2.49 10.54 -23.24
N ASP A 65 3.39 11.44 -22.86
CA ASP A 65 3.46 12.77 -23.45
C ASP A 65 4.12 12.72 -24.83
N SER A 66 3.94 13.80 -25.59
CA SER A 66 4.57 14.11 -26.87
C SER A 66 6.10 13.96 -26.87
N THR A 67 6.73 14.17 -25.71
CA THR A 67 8.17 13.99 -25.47
C THR A 67 8.60 12.53 -25.31
N GLY A 68 7.65 11.60 -25.21
CA GLY A 68 7.88 10.18 -25.00
C GLY A 68 8.03 9.77 -23.53
N GLU A 69 7.87 10.71 -22.59
CA GLU A 69 7.88 10.44 -21.15
C GLU A 69 6.50 9.98 -20.64
N TYR A 70 6.48 9.20 -19.56
CA TYR A 70 5.23 8.68 -18.99
C TYR A 70 4.80 9.50 -17.78
N HIS A 71 3.50 9.78 -17.68
CA HIS A 71 2.88 10.52 -16.59
C HIS A 71 1.78 9.69 -15.93
N LEU A 72 1.59 9.86 -14.62
CA LEU A 72 0.53 9.18 -13.90
C LEU A 72 -0.79 9.94 -14.09
N ILE A 73 -1.78 9.33 -14.76
CA ILE A 73 -3.07 9.99 -15.08
C ILE A 73 -3.95 10.05 -13.85
N GLU A 74 -4.05 8.93 -13.15
CA GLU A 74 -4.96 8.78 -12.03
C GLU A 74 -4.34 7.77 -11.06
N GLN A 75 -4.28 8.14 -9.78
CA GLN A 75 -4.10 7.16 -8.72
C GLN A 75 -5.39 6.34 -8.66
N VAL A 76 -5.55 5.40 -9.59
CA VAL A 76 -6.56 4.36 -9.45
C VAL A 76 -6.22 3.70 -8.13
N LYS A 77 -7.10 3.93 -7.16
CA LYS A 77 -7.11 3.28 -5.87
C LYS A 77 -7.49 1.82 -6.10
N VAL A 78 -6.70 1.08 -6.89
CA VAL A 78 -6.83 -0.37 -6.97
C VAL A 78 -6.69 -0.91 -5.55
N GLY A 79 -7.61 -1.77 -5.11
CA GLY A 79 -7.87 -2.08 -3.71
C GLY A 79 -6.63 -2.41 -2.88
N VAL A 80 -5.63 -3.03 -3.48
CA VAL A 80 -4.33 -3.32 -2.84
C VAL A 80 -3.59 -2.04 -2.40
N LEU A 81 -3.64 -0.96 -3.18
CA LEU A 81 -3.08 0.36 -2.88
C LEU A 81 -3.94 1.16 -1.90
N GLN A 82 -5.26 0.92 -1.82
CA GLN A 82 -6.15 1.60 -0.86
C GLN A 82 -5.75 1.35 0.59
N ASN A 83 -5.13 0.19 0.83
CA ASN A 83 -4.62 -0.22 2.13
C ASN A 83 -3.30 0.45 2.50
N PHE A 84 -2.75 1.34 1.67
CA PHE A 84 -1.53 2.07 1.98
C PHE A 84 -1.77 3.58 1.92
N VAL A 85 -1.30 4.28 2.94
CA VAL A 85 -1.29 5.74 3.02
C VAL A 85 0.17 6.18 2.98
N GLY A 86 0.49 7.11 2.07
CA GLY A 86 1.81 7.72 2.03
C GLY A 86 1.96 8.70 3.19
N VAL A 87 2.81 8.36 4.17
CA VAL A 87 3.17 9.26 5.27
C VAL A 87 4.69 9.48 5.20
N LEU A 88 5.12 10.73 5.16
CA LEU A 88 6.52 11.13 5.20
C LEU A 88 7.43 10.52 4.11
N GLY A 89 6.88 10.12 2.96
CA GLY A 89 7.63 9.47 1.87
C GLY A 89 7.69 7.94 1.95
N PHE A 90 7.07 7.33 2.97
CA PHE A 90 6.90 5.88 3.07
C PHE A 90 5.42 5.47 2.90
N MET A 91 5.17 4.39 2.16
CA MET A 91 3.83 3.78 2.09
C MET A 91 3.61 2.85 3.29
N LEU A 92 2.79 3.32 4.22
CA LEU A 92 2.41 2.61 5.44
C LEU A 92 1.01 2.00 5.28
N PRO A 93 0.78 0.76 5.73
CA PRO A 93 -0.58 0.23 5.88
C PRO A 93 -1.52 1.23 6.55
N ARG A 94 -2.69 1.48 5.96
CA ARG A 94 -3.74 2.34 6.52
C ARG A 94 -4.08 1.97 7.96
N TYR A 95 -4.03 0.67 8.27
CA TYR A 95 -4.35 0.14 9.60
C TYR A 95 -3.22 0.25 10.63
N LEU A 96 -1.98 0.60 10.23
CA LEU A 96 -0.86 0.72 11.18
C LEU A 96 -1.14 1.74 12.28
N PHE A 97 -1.75 2.88 11.93
CA PHE A 97 -2.09 3.91 12.90
C PHE A 97 -3.08 3.39 13.97
N TYR A 98 -4.10 2.64 13.54
CA TYR A 98 -5.06 2.05 14.46
C TYR A 98 -4.42 0.95 15.32
N SER A 99 -3.60 0.08 14.71
CA SER A 99 -2.85 -0.96 15.43
C SER A 99 -1.96 -0.37 16.52
N THR A 100 -1.19 0.68 16.21
CA THR A 100 -0.31 1.31 17.20
C THR A 100 -1.11 2.02 18.28
N MET A 101 -2.17 2.76 17.93
CA MET A 101 -3.03 3.43 18.90
C MET A 101 -3.67 2.44 19.88
N PHE A 102 -4.27 1.35 19.39
CA PHE A 102 -4.89 0.34 20.26
C PHE A 102 -3.86 -0.38 21.12
N THR A 103 -2.66 -0.67 20.58
CA THR A 103 -1.58 -1.29 21.35
C THR A 103 -1.10 -0.36 22.47
N VAL A 104 -0.94 0.94 22.18
CA VAL A 104 -0.56 1.95 23.17
C VAL A 104 -1.64 2.10 24.24
N MET A 105 -2.92 2.18 23.85
CA MET A 105 -4.03 2.24 24.82
C MET A 105 -4.09 1.01 25.72
N LEU A 106 -3.92 -0.19 25.16
CA LEU A 106 -3.90 -1.44 25.94
C LEU A 106 -2.72 -1.50 26.90
N ALA A 107 -1.55 -0.99 26.50
CA ALA A 107 -0.36 -0.94 27.34
C ALA A 107 -0.45 0.13 28.44
N LEU A 108 -1.04 1.30 28.14
CA LEU A 108 -1.23 2.38 29.10
C LEU A 108 -2.32 2.08 30.13
N TYR A 109 -3.32 1.28 29.77
CA TYR A 109 -4.44 0.94 30.66
C TYR A 109 -3.99 0.40 32.03
N PRO A 110 -3.17 -0.66 32.14
CA PRO A 110 -2.68 -1.16 33.43
C PRO A 110 -1.68 -0.22 34.13
N ILE A 111 -1.05 0.72 33.40
CA ILE A 111 -0.10 1.70 33.96
C ILE A 111 -0.86 2.80 34.71
N ILE A 112 -1.97 3.27 34.14
CA ILE A 112 -2.80 4.34 34.72
C ILE A 112 -3.77 3.78 35.76
N TYR A 113 -4.37 2.61 35.48
CA TYR A 113 -5.31 1.95 36.37
C TYR A 113 -4.71 0.63 36.85
N LYS A 114 -4.41 0.54 38.15
CA LYS A 114 -3.92 -0.72 38.74
C LYS A 114 -4.96 -1.83 38.48
N PRO A 115 -4.57 -2.96 37.89
CA PRO A 115 -5.48 -4.07 37.63
C PRO A 115 -6.02 -4.62 38.96
N ASP A 116 -7.33 -4.55 39.16
CA ASP A 116 -8.02 -5.06 40.35
C ASP A 116 -8.75 -6.39 40.08
N PHE A 117 -8.54 -6.99 38.89
CA PHE A 117 -9.25 -8.19 38.40
C PHE A 117 -10.78 -8.12 38.51
N SER A 118 -11.34 -6.91 38.62
CA SER A 118 -12.78 -6.71 38.55
C SER A 118 -13.32 -7.11 37.18
N THR A 119 -14.62 -7.42 37.10
CA THR A 119 -15.30 -7.75 35.85
C THR A 119 -15.08 -6.68 34.78
N HIS A 120 -14.97 -5.40 35.17
CA HIS A 120 -14.67 -4.29 34.26
C HIS A 120 -13.25 -4.37 33.69
N ASN A 121 -12.24 -4.64 34.52
CA ASN A 121 -10.85 -4.80 34.09
C ASN A 121 -10.72 -6.00 33.13
N ILE A 122 -11.35 -7.13 33.45
CA ILE A 122 -11.33 -8.34 32.61
C ILE A 122 -11.96 -8.04 31.24
N MET A 123 -13.13 -7.39 31.22
CA MET A 123 -13.79 -7.03 29.96
C MET A 123 -12.95 -6.05 29.14
N ALA A 124 -12.32 -5.06 29.78
CA ALA A 124 -11.44 -4.09 29.11
C ALA A 124 -10.24 -4.79 28.44
N PHE A 125 -9.61 -5.76 29.10
CA PHE A 125 -8.53 -6.55 28.50
C PHE A 125 -9.03 -7.43 27.34
N VAL A 126 -10.17 -8.09 27.48
CA VAL A 126 -10.73 -8.93 26.39
C VAL A 126 -11.04 -8.10 25.14
N PHE A 127 -11.69 -6.95 25.29
CA PHE A 127 -11.98 -6.06 24.17
C PHE A 127 -10.70 -5.40 23.61
N GLY A 128 -9.77 -4.99 24.47
CA GLY A 128 -8.51 -4.40 24.04
C GLY A 128 -7.63 -5.39 23.26
N ILE A 129 -7.47 -6.62 23.76
CA ILE A 129 -6.70 -7.68 23.10
C ILE A 129 -7.33 -8.06 21.76
N SER A 130 -8.66 -8.20 21.70
CA SER A 130 -9.35 -8.50 20.44
C SER A 130 -9.20 -7.38 19.41
N ALA A 131 -9.32 -6.11 19.81
CA ALA A 131 -9.08 -4.96 18.93
C ALA A 131 -7.63 -4.90 18.41
N VAL A 132 -6.65 -5.17 19.28
CA VAL A 132 -5.23 -5.27 18.89
C VAL A 132 -5.03 -6.43 17.92
N ALA A 133 -5.60 -7.61 18.19
CA ALA A 133 -5.46 -8.78 17.32
C ALA A 133 -6.05 -8.55 15.92
N VAL A 134 -7.26 -7.97 15.84
CA VAL A 134 -7.93 -7.67 14.56
C VAL A 134 -7.19 -6.58 13.78
N SER A 135 -6.75 -5.53 14.46
CA SER A 135 -6.02 -4.45 13.78
C SER A 135 -4.65 -4.93 13.27
N TRP A 136 -3.92 -5.73 14.06
CA TRP A 136 -2.64 -6.30 13.63
C TRP A 136 -2.80 -7.34 12.52
N SER A 137 -3.88 -8.13 12.52
CA SER A 137 -4.13 -9.09 11.43
C SER A 137 -4.34 -8.37 10.09
N GLU A 138 -5.09 -7.27 10.07
CA GLU A 138 -5.27 -6.44 8.88
C GLU A 138 -3.98 -5.70 8.48
N THR A 139 -3.19 -5.23 9.45
CA THR A 139 -1.87 -4.66 9.19
C THR A 139 -0.92 -5.69 8.55
N TRP A 140 -0.92 -6.93 9.06
CA TRP A 140 -0.08 -8.01 8.53
C TRP A 140 -0.54 -8.46 7.14
N ARG A 141 -1.87 -8.53 6.93
CA ARG A 141 -2.47 -8.81 5.63
C ARG A 141 -2.10 -7.74 4.61
N ALA A 142 -2.16 -6.46 4.98
CA ALA A 142 -1.70 -5.36 4.15
C ALA A 142 -0.19 -5.47 3.87
N TRP A 143 0.65 -5.81 4.85
CA TRP A 143 2.08 -5.99 4.64
C TRP A 143 2.43 -7.14 3.68
N ARG A 144 1.70 -8.26 3.72
CA ARG A 144 1.89 -9.36 2.75
C ARG A 144 1.49 -9.00 1.33
N LEU A 145 0.71 -7.96 1.14
CA LEU A 145 0.34 -7.43 -0.17
C LEU A 145 1.40 -6.47 -0.74
N LYS A 146 2.45 -6.11 0.03
CA LYS A 146 3.59 -5.40 -0.56
C LYS A 146 4.28 -6.32 -1.57
N PRO A 147 4.43 -5.90 -2.83
CA PRO A 147 5.15 -6.66 -3.84
C PRO A 147 6.65 -6.50 -3.61
N PHE A 148 7.22 -7.30 -2.70
CA PHE A 148 8.66 -7.50 -2.62
C PHE A 148 9.05 -8.72 -3.46
#